data_AF-A0A066VC20-F1
#
_entry.id   AF-A0A066VC20-F1
#
_cell.length_a   1.000
_cell.length_b   1.000
_cell.length_c   1.000
_cell.angle_alpha   90.00
_cell.angle_beta   90.00
_cell.angle_gamma   90.00
#
_symmetry.space_group_name_H-M   'P 1'
#
loop_
_entity.id
_entity.type
_entity.pdbx_description
1 polymer ?
#
loop_
_entity_poly.entity_id
_entity_poly.type
_entity_poly.pdbx_seq_one_letter_code
_entity_poly.pdbx_strand_id
1 'polypeptide(L)'
;MTEAAAGAAASEEEVDVPYTEVDALQDHGISVADITKLKTAGVSTVEAVNSTTRNNLAKIKGFSEVKVEKIKEAASKIVVAGFLTGTEISRVREKVLPISTGSKSLDAILGGGFMTCSMSEIFGEFRCGKTQICHTMAVTCQVRL
;
A
#
# COMPACT_ATOMS: atom_id res chain seq x y z
N MET A 1 -15.98 -24.39 -42.93
CA MET A 1 -16.13 -23.09 -42.27
C MET A 1 -15.73 -23.28 -40.81
N THR A 2 -14.47 -22.98 -40.54
CA THR A 2 -13.84 -22.96 -39.23
C THR A 2 -13.98 -21.55 -38.66
N GLU A 3 -14.55 -21.40 -37.48
CA GLU A 3 -14.28 -20.25 -36.62
C GLU A 3 -13.75 -20.76 -35.29
N ALA A 4 -12.44 -20.58 -35.14
CA ALA A 4 -11.73 -20.74 -33.89
C ALA A 4 -12.02 -19.50 -33.04
N ALA A 5 -12.56 -19.70 -31.84
CA ALA A 5 -12.62 -18.67 -30.82
C ALA A 5 -11.19 -18.39 -30.34
N ALA A 6 -10.62 -17.30 -30.84
CA ALA A 6 -9.33 -16.79 -30.39
C ALA A 6 -9.44 -16.37 -28.92
N GLY A 7 -8.54 -16.91 -28.10
CA GLY A 7 -8.40 -16.53 -26.70
C GLY A 7 -8.07 -15.05 -26.58
N ALA A 8 -8.88 -14.34 -25.81
CA ALA A 8 -8.48 -13.06 -25.26
C ALA A 8 -7.44 -13.35 -24.17
N ALA A 9 -6.16 -13.26 -24.54
CA ALA A 9 -5.08 -13.09 -23.59
C ALA A 9 -5.43 -11.82 -22.80
N ALA A 10 -5.77 -11.98 -21.53
CA ALA A 10 -5.81 -10.87 -20.60
C ALA A 10 -4.42 -10.26 -20.60
N SER A 11 -4.28 -9.09 -21.23
CA SER A 11 -3.11 -8.26 -21.05
C SER A 11 -3.02 -8.00 -19.56
N GLU A 12 -1.98 -8.51 -18.91
CA GLU A 12 -1.57 -8.09 -17.58
C GLU A 12 -1.32 -6.58 -17.67
N GLU A 13 -2.36 -5.78 -17.40
CA GLU A 13 -2.17 -4.36 -17.19
C GLU A 13 -1.22 -4.25 -16.00
N GLU A 14 -0.05 -3.63 -16.21
CA GLU A 14 0.85 -3.26 -15.12
C GLU A 14 0.04 -2.44 -14.12
N VAL A 15 -0.38 -3.08 -13.04
CA VAL A 15 -1.00 -2.39 -11.92
C VAL A 15 0.10 -1.52 -11.34
N ASP A 16 -0.05 -0.19 -11.44
CA ASP A 16 0.85 0.75 -10.75
C ASP A 16 0.68 0.52 -9.23
N VAL A 17 1.54 -0.32 -8.69
CA VAL A 17 1.47 -0.73 -7.29
C VAL A 17 2.04 0.42 -6.44
N PRO A 18 1.28 0.97 -5.48
CA PRO A 18 1.67 2.19 -4.77
C PRO A 18 2.79 1.98 -3.73
N TYR A 19 3.46 0.83 -3.75
CA TYR A 19 4.48 0.45 -2.78
C TYR A 19 5.66 -0.22 -3.47
N THR A 20 6.82 -0.18 -2.84
CA THR A 20 8.01 -0.88 -3.34
C THR A 20 8.21 -2.20 -2.59
N GLU A 21 8.28 -3.32 -3.31
CA GLU A 21 8.58 -4.63 -2.73
C GLU A 21 9.99 -4.67 -2.11
N VAL A 22 10.14 -5.41 -1.00
CA VAL A 22 11.41 -5.54 -0.27
C VAL A 22 12.54 -6.17 -1.10
N ASP A 23 12.20 -6.85 -2.20
CA ASP A 23 13.18 -7.43 -3.13
C ASP A 23 14.05 -6.35 -3.81
N ALA A 24 13.55 -5.12 -3.95
CA ALA A 24 14.32 -3.98 -4.48
C ALA A 24 15.57 -3.63 -3.64
N LEU A 25 15.64 -4.11 -2.38
CA LEU A 25 16.83 -3.97 -1.56
C LEU A 25 18.02 -4.81 -2.06
N GLN A 26 17.77 -5.82 -2.89
CA GLN A 26 18.81 -6.67 -3.47
C GLN A 26 19.78 -5.85 -4.34
N ASP A 27 19.24 -4.93 -5.15
CA ASP A 27 20.03 -4.02 -5.99
C ASP A 27 20.88 -3.05 -5.17
N HIS A 28 20.55 -2.90 -3.88
CA HIS A 28 21.25 -2.05 -2.92
C HIS A 28 22.18 -2.85 -2.00
N GLY A 29 22.52 -4.08 -2.37
CA GLY A 29 23.54 -4.89 -1.70
C GLY A 29 23.05 -5.68 -0.47
N ILE A 30 21.74 -5.84 -0.30
CA ILE A 30 21.17 -6.71 0.74
C ILE A 30 21.05 -8.13 0.21
N SER A 31 21.47 -9.11 1.03
CA SER A 31 21.43 -10.53 0.63
C SER A 31 20.00 -11.06 0.54
N VAL A 32 19.74 -11.95 -0.43
CA VAL A 32 18.45 -12.65 -0.58
C VAL A 32 18.05 -13.39 0.69
N ALA A 33 19.03 -13.97 1.41
CA ALA A 33 18.78 -14.65 2.67
C ALA A 33 18.25 -13.72 3.78
N ASP A 34 18.70 -12.47 3.81
CA ASP A 34 18.20 -11.48 4.77
C ASP A 34 16.84 -10.91 4.32
N ILE A 35 16.58 -10.78 3.02
CA ILE A 35 15.26 -10.43 2.46
C ILE A 35 14.20 -11.48 2.81
N THR A 36 14.50 -12.78 2.68
CA THR A 36 13.57 -13.85 3.06
C THR A 36 13.22 -13.80 4.55
N LYS A 37 14.17 -13.43 5.41
CA LYS A 37 13.91 -13.23 6.85
C LYS A 37 13.00 -12.04 7.13
N LEU A 38 13.18 -10.93 6.40
CA LEU A 38 12.28 -9.77 6.47
C LEU A 38 10.84 -10.19 6.09
N LYS A 39 10.67 -10.89 4.96
CA LYS A 39 9.38 -11.41 4.51
C LYS A 39 8.73 -12.34 5.55
N THR A 40 9.51 -13.26 6.12
CA THR A 40 9.02 -14.19 7.16
C THR A 40 8.62 -13.46 8.44
N ALA A 41 9.27 -12.33 8.75
CA ALA A 41 8.91 -11.47 9.87
C ALA A 41 7.71 -10.53 9.58
N GLY A 42 7.10 -10.63 8.40
CA GLY A 42 5.97 -9.80 7.98
C GLY A 42 6.36 -8.43 7.41
N VAL A 43 7.65 -8.21 7.11
CA VAL A 43 8.16 -6.98 6.50
C VAL A 43 8.39 -7.23 5.01
N SER A 44 7.38 -6.94 4.19
CA SER A 44 7.38 -7.23 2.74
C SER A 44 7.61 -6.01 1.85
N THR A 45 7.50 -4.78 2.36
CA THR A 45 7.73 -3.55 1.57
C THR A 45 8.88 -2.72 2.11
N VAL A 46 9.48 -1.90 1.24
CA VAL A 46 10.57 -0.98 1.62
C VAL A 46 10.07 0.08 2.61
N GLU A 47 8.83 0.56 2.43
CA GLU A 47 8.17 1.49 3.35
C GLU A 47 7.98 0.86 4.74
N ALA A 48 7.66 -0.44 4.80
CA ALA A 48 7.55 -1.17 6.07
C ALA A 48 8.93 -1.31 6.75
N VAL A 49 10.00 -1.54 5.98
CA VAL A 49 11.37 -1.52 6.52
C VAL A 49 11.69 -0.16 7.12
N ASN A 50 11.40 0.95 6.43
CA ASN A 50 11.64 2.31 6.93
C ASN A 50 10.80 2.66 8.17
N SER A 51 9.54 2.22 8.20
CA SER A 51 8.61 2.48 9.31
C SER A 51 8.91 1.64 10.56
N THR A 52 9.49 0.45 10.39
CA THR A 52 9.82 -0.44 11.52
C THR A 52 11.02 0.08 12.29
N THR A 53 10.95 0.16 13.62
CA THR A 53 12.09 0.63 14.43
C THR A 53 13.28 -0.33 14.36
N ARG A 54 14.50 0.21 14.51
CA ARG A 54 15.74 -0.59 14.56
C ARG A 54 15.66 -1.70 15.61
N ASN A 55 15.12 -1.38 16.78
CA ASN A 55 14.92 -2.34 17.87
C ASN A 55 14.01 -3.52 17.47
N ASN A 56 12.98 -3.27 16.66
CA ASN A 56 12.11 -4.34 16.19
C ASN A 56 12.76 -5.18 15.08
N LEU A 57 13.54 -4.56 14.19
CA LEU A 57 14.32 -5.31 13.19
C LEU A 57 15.41 -6.17 13.84
N ALA A 58 16.04 -5.69 14.92
CA ALA A 58 17.05 -6.44 15.66
C ALA A 58 16.50 -7.70 16.36
N LYS A 59 15.17 -7.78 16.60
CA LYS A 59 14.53 -8.98 17.14
C LYS A 59 14.41 -10.11 16.12
N ILE A 60 14.61 -9.83 14.83
CA ILE A 60 14.58 -10.86 13.78
C ILE A 60 15.82 -11.75 13.93
N LYS A 61 15.60 -13.06 14.05
CA LYS A 61 16.68 -14.02 14.28
C LYS A 61 17.74 -13.94 13.17
N GLY A 62 18.99 -13.70 13.58
CA GLY A 62 20.13 -13.62 12.66
C GLY A 62 20.38 -12.23 12.06
N PHE A 63 19.69 -11.20 12.56
CA PHE A 63 20.02 -9.80 12.29
C PHE A 63 20.91 -9.28 13.42
N SER A 64 22.08 -8.74 13.05
CA SER A 64 22.92 -7.95 13.95
C SER A 64 22.61 -6.46 13.77
N GLU A 65 22.96 -5.62 14.74
CA GLU A 65 22.78 -4.17 14.64
C GLU A 65 23.44 -3.59 13.37
N VAL A 66 24.64 -4.07 13.03
CA VAL A 66 25.35 -3.67 11.80
C VAL A 66 24.55 -4.01 10.55
N LYS A 67 23.86 -5.17 10.51
CA LYS A 67 23.00 -5.54 9.39
C LYS A 67 21.75 -4.66 9.32
N VAL A 68 21.15 -4.37 10.47
CA VAL A 68 19.97 -3.49 10.55
C VAL A 68 20.29 -2.10 10.02
N GLU A 69 21.44 -1.52 10.36
CA GLU A 69 21.85 -0.23 9.79
C GLU A 69 22.03 -0.29 8.27
N LYS A 70 22.70 -1.32 7.74
CA LYS A 70 22.85 -1.48 6.28
C LYS A 70 21.51 -1.58 5.56
N ILE A 71 20.57 -2.34 6.12
CA ILE A 71 19.22 -2.49 5.56
C ILE A 71 18.48 -1.15 5.59
N LYS A 72 18.56 -0.41 6.70
CA LYS A 72 17.94 0.93 6.83
C LYS A 72 18.53 1.95 5.88
N GLU A 73 19.85 1.94 5.69
CA GLU A 73 20.54 2.83 4.76
C GLU A 73 20.13 2.52 3.31
N ALA A 74 20.05 1.24 2.94
CA ALA A 74 19.55 0.81 1.63
C ALA A 74 18.09 1.24 1.40
N ALA A 75 17.21 1.01 2.37
CA ALA A 75 15.80 1.39 2.27
C ALA A 75 15.59 2.91 2.19
N SER A 76 16.44 3.70 2.83
CA SER A 76 16.39 5.18 2.79
C SER A 76 16.82 5.76 1.44
N LYS A 77 17.58 5.01 0.63
CA LYS A 77 17.97 5.42 -0.73
C LYS A 77 16.83 5.24 -1.74
N ILE A 78 15.96 4.27 -1.48
CA ILE A 78 14.79 3.97 -2.33
C ILE A 78 13.62 4.89 -1.95
N VAL A 79 13.26 4.89 -0.67
CA VAL A 79 12.16 5.70 -0.16
C VAL A 79 12.75 6.84 0.67
N VAL A 80 12.78 8.02 0.07
CA VAL A 80 13.31 9.22 0.72
C VAL A 80 12.31 9.69 1.78
N ALA A 81 12.64 9.45 3.04
CA ALA A 81 11.95 10.02 4.19
C ALA A 81 12.63 11.35 4.56
N GLY A 82 11.99 12.48 4.26
CA GLY A 82 12.53 13.81 4.51
C GLY A 82 11.45 14.87 4.66
N PHE A 83 11.88 16.11 4.86
CA PHE A 83 10.96 17.25 4.87
C PHE A 83 10.53 17.58 3.45
N LEU A 84 9.23 17.75 3.27
CA LEU A 84 8.61 18.19 2.02
C LEU A 84 7.85 19.49 2.27
N THR A 85 7.84 20.36 1.27
CA THR A 85 7.02 21.57 1.26
C THR A 85 5.54 21.23 1.10
N GLY A 86 4.65 22.15 1.46
CA GLY A 86 3.20 21.94 1.33
C GLY A 86 2.75 21.68 -0.12
N THR A 87 3.41 22.28 -1.09
CA THR A 87 3.13 22.07 -2.53
C THR A 87 3.55 20.68 -2.99
N GLU A 88 4.68 20.17 -2.52
CA GLU A 88 5.12 18.79 -2.81
C GLU A 88 4.17 17.76 -2.20
N ILE A 89 3.76 17.96 -0.94
CA ILE A 89 2.78 17.08 -0.31
C ILE A 89 1.44 17.12 -1.05
N SER A 90 1.00 18.31 -1.50
CA SER A 90 -0.23 18.44 -2.30
C SER A 90 -0.16 17.59 -3.58
N ARG A 91 0.96 17.63 -4.30
CA ARG A 91 1.18 16.81 -5.50
C ARG A 91 1.19 15.31 -5.19
N VAL A 92 1.83 14.91 -4.10
CA VAL A 92 1.81 13.50 -3.65
C VAL A 92 0.38 13.05 -3.35
N ARG A 93 -0.43 13.92 -2.74
CA ARG A 93 -1.82 13.63 -2.38
C ARG A 93 -2.78 13.53 -3.57
N GLU A 94 -2.39 14.00 -4.76
CA GLU A 94 -3.17 13.77 -6.00
C GLU A 94 -3.28 12.27 -6.32
N LYS A 95 -2.37 11.44 -5.81
CA LYS A 95 -2.42 9.98 -5.95
C LYS A 95 -3.40 9.30 -4.97
N VAL A 96 -3.98 10.03 -4.02
CA VAL A 96 -4.94 9.47 -3.07
C VAL A 96 -6.28 9.26 -3.78
N LEU A 97 -6.77 8.03 -3.74
CA LEU A 97 -7.98 7.62 -4.44
C LEU A 97 -9.18 7.61 -3.49
N PRO A 98 -10.30 8.25 -3.83
CA PRO A 98 -11.56 8.11 -3.08
C PRO A 98 -12.29 6.82 -3.48
N ILE A 99 -12.77 6.06 -2.49
CA ILE A 99 -13.66 4.91 -2.68
C ILE A 99 -15.10 5.40 -2.56
N SER A 100 -15.87 5.29 -3.64
CA SER A 100 -17.29 5.68 -3.64
C SER A 100 -18.11 4.83 -2.67
N THR A 101 -19.06 5.47 -2.01
CA THR A 101 -20.07 4.82 -1.15
C THR A 101 -21.23 4.21 -1.95
N GLY A 102 -21.26 4.41 -3.27
CA GLY A 102 -22.40 4.06 -4.15
C GLY A 102 -23.54 5.09 -4.13
N SER A 103 -23.45 6.12 -3.27
CA SER A 103 -24.43 7.20 -3.18
C SER A 103 -23.81 8.55 -3.53
N LYS A 104 -24.30 9.18 -4.60
CA LYS A 104 -23.81 10.51 -5.04
C LYS A 104 -23.94 11.59 -3.97
N SER A 105 -24.99 11.54 -3.15
CA SER A 105 -25.20 12.53 -2.10
C SER A 105 -24.22 12.36 -0.94
N LEU A 106 -23.91 11.12 -0.57
CA LEU A 106 -22.93 10.85 0.49
C LEU A 106 -21.51 11.11 0.01
N ASP A 107 -21.18 10.73 -1.21
CA ASP A 107 -19.88 11.03 -1.82
C ASP A 107 -19.65 12.54 -1.91
N ALA A 108 -20.66 13.35 -2.25
CA ALA A 108 -20.54 14.80 -2.27
C ALA A 108 -20.20 15.40 -0.89
N ILE A 109 -20.79 14.85 0.19
CA ILE A 109 -20.50 15.27 1.58
C ILE A 109 -19.07 14.88 1.96
N LEU A 110 -18.61 13.71 1.52
CA LEU A 110 -17.27 13.19 1.82
C LEU A 110 -16.17 13.73 0.89
N GLY A 111 -16.52 14.57 -0.10
CA GLY A 111 -15.56 15.12 -1.06
C GLY A 111 -15.10 14.12 -2.13
N GLY A 112 -15.94 13.14 -2.47
CA GLY A 112 -15.71 12.13 -3.51
C GLY A 112 -15.88 10.69 -3.02
N GLY A 113 -15.94 10.47 -1.71
CA GLY A 113 -16.03 9.14 -1.09
C GLY A 113 -15.05 8.99 0.08
N PHE A 114 -14.78 7.76 0.51
CA PHE A 114 -13.81 7.49 1.56
C PHE A 114 -12.38 7.49 1.01
N MET A 115 -11.52 8.35 1.54
CA MET A 115 -10.15 8.52 1.03
C MET A 115 -9.24 7.36 1.44
N THR A 116 -8.48 6.81 0.47
CA THR A 116 -7.37 5.90 0.78
C THR A 116 -6.25 6.62 1.56
N CYS A 117 -5.28 5.86 2.07
CA CYS A 117 -4.20 6.39 2.93
C CYS A 117 -4.70 7.13 4.19
N SER A 118 -5.93 6.85 4.63
CA SER A 118 -6.55 7.43 5.83
C SER A 118 -7.39 6.38 6.57
N MET A 119 -7.59 6.58 7.87
CA MET A 119 -8.57 5.80 8.63
C MET A 119 -9.84 6.63 8.78
N SER A 120 -10.97 6.09 8.34
CA SER A 120 -12.29 6.71 8.46
C SER A 120 -13.19 5.88 9.37
N GLU A 121 -13.83 6.53 10.34
CA GLU A 121 -14.71 5.88 11.31
C GLU A 121 -16.19 6.19 11.01
N ILE A 122 -17.04 5.16 11.06
CA ILE A 122 -18.49 5.31 10.91
C ILE A 122 -19.16 4.92 12.24
N PHE A 123 -19.76 5.90 12.92
CA PHE A 123 -20.44 5.74 14.20
C PHE A 123 -21.94 6.06 14.09
N GLY A 124 -22.77 5.42 14.93
CA GLY A 124 -24.23 5.65 14.99
C GLY A 124 -24.98 4.54 15.72
N GLU A 125 -26.28 4.71 15.95
CA GLU A 125 -27.13 3.77 16.68
C GLU A 125 -27.36 2.43 15.95
N PHE A 126 -27.99 1.48 16.64
CA PHE A 126 -28.40 0.22 16.04
C PHE A 126 -29.30 0.46 14.82
N ARG A 127 -29.14 -0.36 13.77
CA ARG A 127 -29.92 -0.29 12.53
C ARG A 127 -29.74 0.98 11.67
N CYS A 128 -28.72 1.79 11.91
CA CYS A 128 -28.38 2.96 11.07
C CYS A 128 -27.53 2.65 9.82
N GLY A 129 -27.48 1.40 9.35
CA GLY A 129 -26.83 1.06 8.07
C GLY A 129 -25.29 0.94 8.07
N LYS A 130 -24.61 1.06 9.22
CA LYS A 130 -23.13 0.95 9.34
C LYS A 130 -22.54 -0.31 8.69
N THR A 131 -23.14 -1.48 8.91
CA THR A 131 -22.67 -2.74 8.31
C THR A 131 -22.93 -2.77 6.80
N GLN A 132 -24.02 -2.16 6.33
CA GLN A 132 -24.38 -2.17 4.92
C GLN A 132 -23.48 -1.29 4.06
N ILE A 133 -23.04 -0.14 4.60
CA ILE A 133 -22.05 0.69 3.91
C ILE A 133 -20.71 -0.05 3.79
N CYS A 134 -20.26 -0.77 4.82
CA CYS A 134 -19.05 -1.60 4.74
C CYS A 134 -19.18 -2.71 3.68
N HIS A 135 -20.32 -3.40 3.61
CA HIS A 135 -20.57 -4.42 2.57
C HIS A 135 -20.58 -3.83 1.16
N THR A 136 -21.20 -2.66 0.98
CA THR A 136 -21.23 -1.97 -0.31
C THR A 136 -19.81 -1.58 -0.74
N MET A 137 -19.03 -1.01 0.19
CA MET A 137 -17.65 -0.61 -0.07
C MET A 137 -16.72 -1.78 -0.42
N ALA A 138 -16.96 -2.97 0.16
CA ALA A 138 -16.19 -4.17 -0.15
C ALA A 138 -16.35 -4.63 -1.62
N VAL A 139 -17.42 -4.19 -2.29
CA VAL A 139 -17.64 -4.43 -3.73
C VAL A 139 -17.21 -3.22 -4.55
N THR A 140 -17.53 -1.99 -4.12
CA THR A 140 -17.19 -0.78 -4.89
C THR A 140 -15.69 -0.50 -4.93
N CYS A 141 -14.88 -1.04 -4.03
CA CYS A 141 -13.42 -0.94 -4.13
C CYS A 141 -12.81 -1.78 -5.27
N GLN A 142 -13.57 -2.72 -5.84
CA GLN A 142 -13.11 -3.61 -6.92
C GLN A 142 -13.40 -3.06 -8.31
N VAL A 143 -14.37 -2.14 -8.43
CA VAL A 143 -14.66 -1.52 -9.72
C VAL A 143 -13.55 -0.54 -10.07
N ARG A 144 -13.12 -0.56 -11.33
CA ARG A 144 -12.09 0.34 -11.82
C ARG A 144 -12.54 1.79 -11.59
N LEU A 145 -11.79 2.53 -10.78
CA LEU A 145 -11.97 3.97 -10.54
C LEU A 145 -11.51 4.76 -11.77
#